data_AF-A0AAU9CZJ3-F1
#
_entry.id   AF-A0AAU9CZJ3-F1
#
_cell.length_a   1.000
_cell.length_b   1.000
_cell.length_c   1.000
_cell.angle_alpha   90.00
_cell.angle_beta   90.00
_cell.angle_gamma   90.00
#
_symmetry.space_group_name_H-M   'P 1'
#
loop_
_entity.id
_entity.type
_entity.pdbx_description
1 polymer ?
#
loop_
_entity_poly.entity_id
_entity_poly.type
_entity_poly.pdbx_seq_one_letter_code
_entity_poly.pdbx_strand_id
1 'polypeptide(L)' 'MAAQIETGMSFINAGWSSTPDMPFGGIKNSGYGRELSALGIEAFVNQHLVINPK' A
#
# COMPACT_ATOMS: atom_id res chain seq x y z
N MET A 1 4.59 20.27 -3.51
CA MET A 1 3.12 20.14 -3.62
C MET A 1 2.66 18.72 -3.33
N ALA A 2 3.05 17.70 -4.12
CA ALA A 2 2.59 16.32 -3.91
C ALA A 2 2.84 15.75 -2.49
N ALA A 3 4.02 16.02 -1.90
CA ALA A 3 4.35 15.60 -0.53
C ALA A 3 3.48 16.22 0.57
N GLN A 4 2.68 17.24 0.26
CA GLN A 4 1.78 17.91 1.21
C GLN A 4 0.34 17.42 1.07
N ILE A 5 0.04 16.55 0.09
CA ILE A 5 -1.30 16.04 -0.15
C ILE A 5 -1.50 14.77 0.68
N GLU A 6 -2.47 14.79 1.58
CA GLU A 6 -2.85 13.61 2.37
C GLU A 6 -3.72 12.66 1.54
N THR A 7 -3.07 11.85 0.71
CA THR A 7 -3.70 10.82 -0.13
C THR A 7 -2.86 9.56 -0.14
N GLY A 8 -3.47 8.41 -0.46
CA GLY A 8 -2.75 7.16 -0.60
C GLY A 8 -1.86 7.11 -1.86
N MET A 9 -2.20 7.88 -2.89
CA MET A 9 -1.44 7.99 -4.15
C MET A 9 -1.62 9.34 -4.84
N SER A 10 -0.61 9.75 -5.61
CA SER A 10 -0.64 10.96 -6.45
C SER A 10 0.04 10.69 -7.79
N PHE A 11 -0.58 11.15 -8.88
CA PHE A 11 -0.02 11.14 -10.23
C PHE A 11 0.31 12.58 -10.62
N ILE A 12 1.55 12.85 -11.05
CA ILE A 12 2.01 14.18 -11.42
C ILE A 12 2.15 14.24 -12.95
N ASN A 13 1.46 15.19 -13.58
CA ASN A 13 1.43 15.35 -15.05
C ASN A 13 1.03 14.07 -15.81
N ALA A 14 0.28 13.19 -15.15
CA ALA A 14 -0.17 11.92 -15.68
C ALA A 14 -1.58 11.61 -15.15
N GLY A 15 -2.32 10.81 -15.91
CA GLY A 15 -3.58 10.23 -15.46
C GLY A 15 -3.36 9.01 -14.57
N TRP A 16 -4.47 8.41 -14.15
CA TRP A 16 -4.49 7.14 -13.43
C TRP A 16 -3.78 6.03 -14.24
N SER A 17 -2.95 5.24 -13.57
CA SER A 17 -2.36 4.01 -14.12
C SER A 17 -2.19 2.97 -13.01
N SER A 18 -2.15 1.69 -13.37
CA SER A 18 -1.99 0.57 -12.46
C SER A 18 -1.13 -0.51 -13.11
N THR A 19 -0.04 -0.88 -12.45
CA THR A 19 0.84 -1.99 -12.84
C THR A 19 0.95 -2.97 -11.67
N PRO A 20 1.19 -4.28 -11.91
CA PRO A 20 1.17 -5.28 -10.85
C PRO A 20 2.15 -5.02 -9.70
N ASP A 21 3.23 -4.29 -9.96
CA ASP A 21 4.28 -3.90 -9.00
C ASP A 21 3.97 -2.61 -8.22
N MET A 22 2.98 -1.83 -8.65
CA MET A 22 2.62 -0.55 -8.04
C MET A 22 1.56 -0.73 -6.95
N PRO A 23 1.85 -0.42 -5.67
CA PRO A 23 0.86 -0.56 -4.61
C PRO A 23 -0.23 0.52 -4.70
N PHE A 24 -1.49 0.10 -4.69
CA PHE A 24 -2.67 0.97 -4.72
C PHE A 24 -3.40 0.98 -3.37
N GLY A 25 -3.95 2.12 -2.95
CA GLY A 25 -4.87 2.16 -1.81
C GLY A 25 -5.18 3.58 -1.35
N GLY A 26 -6.33 3.74 -0.69
CA GLY A 26 -6.75 4.99 -0.08
C GLY A 26 -6.20 5.16 1.34
N ILE A 27 -6.49 6.32 1.95
CA ILE A 27 -6.31 6.57 3.38
C ILE A 27 -7.57 7.22 3.94
N LYS A 28 -7.71 7.26 5.28
CA LYS A 28 -8.86 7.87 5.99
C LYS A 28 -10.18 7.17 5.61
N ASN A 29 -11.20 7.94 5.22
CA ASN A 29 -12.52 7.40 4.86
C ASN A 29 -12.52 6.65 3.51
N SER A 30 -11.44 6.73 2.73
CA SER A 30 -11.28 5.94 1.50
C SER A 30 -10.83 4.51 1.75
N GLY A 31 -10.46 4.16 2.99
CA GLY A 31 -10.05 2.82 3.39
C GLY A 31 -8.64 2.74 3.97
N TYR A 32 -8.21 1.51 4.26
CA TYR A 32 -6.90 1.16 4.80
C TYR A 32 -6.34 -0.06 4.07
N GLY A 33 -5.03 -0.24 4.14
CA GLY A 33 -4.33 -1.31 3.41
C GLY A 33 -3.90 -0.88 2.01
N ARG A 34 -3.33 -1.84 1.27
CA ARG A 34 -2.90 -1.68 -0.12
C ARG A 34 -3.31 -2.89 -0.93
N GLU A 35 -3.43 -2.70 -2.23
CA GLU A 35 -3.63 -3.71 -3.26
C GLU A 35 -2.41 -3.72 -4.19
N LEU A 36 -2.20 -4.83 -4.89
CA LEU A 36 -1.04 -5.07 -5.78
C LEU A 36 0.30 -5.03 -5.04
N SER A 37 1.39 -5.29 -5.76
CA SER A 37 2.75 -5.34 -5.21
C SER A 37 2.90 -6.30 -4.02
N ALA A 38 4.05 -6.23 -3.36
CA ALA A 38 4.29 -6.96 -2.11
C ALA A 38 3.32 -6.49 -1.00
N LEU A 39 3.05 -5.18 -0.92
CA LEU A 39 2.19 -4.61 0.12
C LEU A 39 0.76 -5.14 0.08
N GLY A 40 0.24 -5.46 -1.11
CA GLY A 40 -1.08 -6.03 -1.27
C GLY A 40 -1.12 -7.50 -0.89
N ILE A 41 -0.20 -8.33 -1.41
CA ILE A 41 -0.23 -9.77 -1.10
C ILE A 41 0.12 -10.05 0.36
N GLU A 42 1.03 -9.28 0.95
CA GLU A 42 1.42 -9.41 2.36
C GLU A 42 0.28 -9.05 3.34
N ALA A 43 -0.73 -8.28 2.90
CA ALA A 43 -1.92 -8.02 3.71
C ALA A 43 -2.78 -9.28 3.93
N PHE A 44 -2.59 -10.33 3.11
CA PHE A 44 -3.33 -11.59 3.18
C PHE A 44 -2.50 -12.76 3.75
N VAL A 45 -1.26 -12.51 4.20
CA VAL A 45 -0.44 -13.53 4.86
C VAL A 45 -0.38 -13.28 6.36
N ASN A 46 -0.29 -14.36 7.14
CA ASN A 46 -0.13 -14.26 8.58
C ASN A 46 1.35 -14.15 8.94
N GLN A 47 1.75 -13.04 9.55
CA GLN A 47 3.09 -12.93 10.13
C GLN A 47 3.16 -13.79 11.40
N HIS A 48 4.11 -14.74 11.40
CA HIS A 48 4.27 -15.70 12.48
C HIS A 48 5.57 -15.42 13.24
N LEU A 49 5.44 -14.89 14.46
CA LEU A 49 6.56 -14.69 15.37
C LEU A 49 6.92 -16.02 16.03
N VAL A 50 8.17 -16.47 15.83
CA VAL A 50 8.73 -17.63 16.51
C VAL A 50 9.89 -17.17 17.39
N ILE A 51 9.78 -17.39 18.70
CA ILE A 51 10.85 -17.12 19.67
C ILE A 51 11.34 -18.45 20.22
N ASN A 52 12.65 -18.68 20.12
CA ASN A 52 13.31 -19.80 20.78
C ASN A 52 14.13 -19.28 21.97
N PRO A 53 13.56 -19.25 23.19
CA PRO A 53 14.33 -18.90 24.38
C PRO A 53 15.32 -20.03 24.65
N LYS A 54 16.61 -19.70 24.66
CA LYS A 54 17.65 -20.62 25.14
C LYS A 54 17.40 -21.02 26.58
#